data_AF-A0A068TH96-F1
#
_entry.id   AF-A0A068TH96-F1
#
_cell.length_a   1.000
_cell.length_b   1.000
_cell.length_c   1.000
_cell.angle_alpha   90.00
_cell.angle_beta   90.00
_cell.angle_gamma   90.00
#
_symmetry.space_group_name_H-M   'P 1'
#
loop_
_entity.id
_entity.type
_entity.pdbx_description
1 polymer ?
#
loop_
_entity_poly.entity_id
_entity_poly.type
_entity_poly.pdbx_seq_one_letter_code
_entity_poly.pdbx_strand_id
1 'polypeptide(L)'
;MTNVLRLLFNRAERAELKDRIRRRKNWLKKPGEERTALLSTRDLENLHSGQRCFVLGAGSSISRQDLNKLQGETVISVSNTFVHPLFETIRPRYHVLPPLLSSHGELYSTEKFVSWLREMEQKTSDAAMVLHIGDRNMIDQNGLFRNRSVHWVDYISWNGNFNLPVDLSQIPKIWSVSETAVTLAVYLGFSEIYLIGFDHDWFNGKLVYFFDHTKEHAMKPDQANLDFADAEFQMRRHADIFRKYKYLYSIRKNIYNANENPSHYMDVFPKVDFDEVFLRQ
;
A
#
# COMPACT_ATOMS: atom_id res chain seq x y z
N MET A 1 -31.95 13.97 -21.89
CA MET A 1 -31.30 13.02 -20.95
C MET A 1 -31.57 13.31 -19.47
N THR A 2 -31.57 14.58 -19.02
CA THR A 2 -31.64 14.95 -17.59
C THR A 2 -32.95 14.57 -16.88
N ASN A 3 -34.09 14.60 -17.57
CA ASN A 3 -35.41 14.25 -17.00
C ASN A 3 -35.65 12.73 -16.87
N VAL A 4 -35.16 11.93 -17.82
CA VAL A 4 -35.33 10.47 -17.81
C VAL A 4 -34.53 9.82 -16.67
N LEU A 5 -33.29 10.28 -16.45
CA LEU A 5 -32.46 9.81 -15.34
C LEU A 5 -33.04 10.17 -13.96
N ARG A 6 -33.82 11.27 -13.86
CA ARG A 6 -34.47 11.65 -12.60
C ARG A 6 -35.66 10.76 -12.24
N LEU A 7 -36.35 10.25 -13.26
CA LEU A 7 -37.52 9.37 -13.12
C LEU A 7 -37.13 7.90 -12.85
N LEU A 8 -35.97 7.46 -13.36
CA LEU A 8 -35.55 6.05 -13.29
C LEU A 8 -34.62 5.71 -12.13
N PHE A 9 -33.92 6.70 -11.56
CA PHE A 9 -32.89 6.47 -10.55
C PHE A 9 -33.02 7.42 -9.37
N ASN A 10 -32.79 6.89 -8.17
CA ASN A 10 -32.70 7.68 -6.94
C ASN A 10 -31.40 8.51 -6.89
N ARG A 11 -31.24 9.32 -5.85
CA ARG A 11 -30.08 10.23 -5.73
C ARG A 11 -28.75 9.48 -5.67
N ALA A 12 -28.69 8.34 -4.97
CA ALA A 12 -27.48 7.54 -4.82
C ALA A 12 -27.10 6.86 -6.14
N GLU A 13 -28.06 6.24 -6.81
CA GLU A 13 -27.86 5.59 -8.13
C GLU A 13 -27.37 6.58 -9.19
N ARG A 14 -27.92 7.81 -9.20
CA ARG A 14 -27.44 8.87 -10.10
C ARG A 14 -26.01 9.30 -9.78
N ALA A 15 -25.62 9.33 -8.50
CA ALA A 15 -24.26 9.66 -8.09
C ALA A 15 -23.28 8.57 -8.51
N GLU A 16 -23.65 7.31 -8.34
CA GLU A 16 -22.86 6.15 -8.77
C GLU A 16 -22.67 6.11 -10.29
N LEU A 17 -23.73 6.34 -11.06
CA LEU A 17 -23.64 6.41 -12.52
C LEU A 17 -22.70 7.52 -12.99
N LYS A 18 -22.81 8.71 -12.38
CA LYS A 18 -21.89 9.83 -12.68
C LYS A 18 -20.45 9.47 -12.37
N ASP A 19 -20.21 8.79 -11.25
CA ASP A 19 -18.87 8.36 -10.88
C ASP A 19 -18.31 7.32 -11.86
N ARG A 20 -19.12 6.32 -12.27
CA ARG A 20 -18.75 5.35 -13.30
C ARG A 20 -18.39 6.00 -14.63
N ILE A 21 -19.18 6.99 -15.08
CA ILE A 21 -18.89 7.75 -16.30
C ILE A 21 -17.58 8.52 -16.15
N ARG A 22 -17.36 9.18 -15.01
CA ARG A 22 -16.12 9.92 -14.71
C ARG A 22 -14.90 9.00 -14.75
N ARG A 23 -14.96 7.84 -14.06
CA ARG A 23 -13.89 6.84 -14.06
C ARG A 23 -13.58 6.35 -15.47
N ARG A 24 -14.59 5.98 -16.25
CA ARG A 24 -14.41 5.54 -17.64
C ARG A 24 -13.77 6.63 -18.52
N LYS A 25 -14.20 7.89 -18.37
CA LYS A 25 -13.57 9.02 -19.09
C LYS A 25 -12.11 9.20 -18.70
N ASN A 26 -11.78 9.13 -17.40
CA ASN A 26 -10.40 9.26 -16.93
C ASN A 26 -9.53 8.10 -17.42
N TRP A 27 -10.05 6.86 -17.40
CA TRP A 27 -9.38 5.70 -17.96
C TRP A 27 -9.06 5.88 -19.45
N LEU A 28 -10.02 6.32 -20.25
CA LEU A 28 -9.84 6.52 -21.69
C LEU A 28 -8.87 7.65 -22.06
N LYS A 29 -8.58 8.58 -21.13
CA LYS A 29 -7.57 9.63 -21.34
C LYS A 29 -6.14 9.12 -21.16
N LYS A 30 -5.94 7.98 -20.51
CA LYS A 30 -4.59 7.42 -20.30
C LYS A 30 -4.01 6.91 -21.61
N PRO A 31 -2.70 7.10 -21.85
CA PRO A 31 -1.99 6.47 -22.96
C PRO A 31 -2.28 4.97 -23.07
N GLY A 32 -2.24 4.44 -24.30
CA GLY A 32 -2.47 3.00 -24.55
C GLY A 32 -1.54 2.12 -23.73
N GLU A 33 -0.25 2.46 -23.69
CA GLU A 33 0.77 1.75 -22.93
C GLU A 33 0.52 1.73 -21.43
N GLU A 34 0.11 2.86 -20.83
CA GLU A 34 -0.24 2.89 -19.41
C GLU A 34 -1.44 2.00 -19.09
N ARG A 35 -2.46 2.00 -19.96
CA ARG A 35 -3.60 1.10 -19.80
C ARG A 35 -3.17 -0.36 -19.88
N THR A 36 -2.30 -0.72 -20.82
CA THR A 36 -1.75 -2.08 -20.93
C THR A 36 -0.95 -2.45 -19.67
N ALA A 37 -0.09 -1.56 -19.19
CA ALA A 37 0.71 -1.75 -17.99
C ALA A 37 -0.13 -1.90 -16.72
N LEU A 38 -1.25 -1.17 -16.63
CA LEU A 38 -2.20 -1.30 -15.53
C LEU A 38 -2.98 -2.62 -15.61
N LEU A 39 -3.38 -3.03 -16.83
CA LEU A 39 -4.14 -4.26 -17.05
C LEU A 39 -3.32 -5.53 -16.84
N SER A 40 -2.00 -5.49 -16.94
CA SER A 40 -1.13 -6.65 -16.67
C SER A 40 -1.16 -7.08 -15.19
N THR A 41 -1.62 -6.22 -14.28
CA THR A 41 -1.85 -6.61 -12.88
C THR A 41 -2.84 -7.75 -12.73
N ARG A 42 -3.69 -8.00 -13.73
CA ARG A 42 -4.62 -9.15 -13.73
C ARG A 42 -3.93 -10.50 -13.63
N ASP A 43 -2.68 -10.59 -14.09
CA ASP A 43 -1.90 -11.83 -14.02
C ASP A 43 -1.50 -12.17 -12.57
N LEU A 44 -1.68 -11.25 -11.63
CA LEU A 44 -1.45 -11.47 -10.20
C LEU A 44 -2.66 -12.07 -9.48
N GLU A 45 -3.84 -12.05 -10.08
CA GLU A 45 -5.06 -12.47 -9.39
C GLU A 45 -4.95 -13.92 -8.94
N ASN A 46 -5.11 -14.16 -7.64
CA ASN A 46 -5.08 -15.50 -7.05
C ASN A 46 -3.77 -16.29 -7.23
N LEU A 47 -2.66 -15.63 -7.62
CA LEU A 47 -1.35 -16.24 -7.87
C LEU A 47 -0.78 -17.01 -6.66
N HIS A 48 -1.18 -16.63 -5.45
CA HIS A 48 -0.75 -17.21 -4.18
C HIS A 48 -1.90 -17.90 -3.42
N SER A 49 -2.90 -18.41 -4.14
CA SER A 49 -4.03 -19.12 -3.55
C SER A 49 -3.59 -20.27 -2.64
N GLY A 50 -4.15 -20.29 -1.43
CA GLY A 50 -3.87 -21.33 -0.43
C GLY A 50 -2.57 -21.16 0.36
N GLN A 51 -1.79 -20.11 0.09
CA GLN A 51 -0.58 -19.78 0.83
C GLN A 51 -0.86 -18.71 1.89
N ARG A 52 -0.01 -18.59 2.90
CA ARG A 52 0.01 -17.45 3.81
C ARG A 52 1.03 -16.40 3.36
N CYS A 53 0.83 -15.15 3.81
CA CYS A 53 1.84 -14.12 3.69
C CYS A 53 1.94 -13.24 4.94
N PHE A 54 3.07 -12.57 5.06
CA PHE A 54 3.29 -11.49 6.02
C PHE A 54 3.41 -10.17 5.27
N VAL A 55 2.67 -9.16 5.71
CA VAL A 55 2.82 -7.80 5.21
C VAL A 55 3.65 -7.03 6.23
N LEU A 56 4.81 -6.55 5.80
CA LEU A 56 5.81 -5.88 6.64
C LEU A 56 5.73 -4.37 6.46
N GLY A 57 5.24 -3.68 7.48
CA GLY A 57 5.25 -2.24 7.65
C GLY A 57 6.50 -1.73 8.38
N ALA A 58 6.64 -0.41 8.44
CA ALA A 58 7.79 0.27 9.05
C ALA A 58 7.54 0.78 10.49
N GLY A 59 6.44 0.37 11.12
CA GLY A 59 6.11 0.73 12.49
C GLY A 59 7.18 0.28 13.49
N SER A 60 7.30 1.02 14.60
CA SER A 60 8.29 0.75 15.66
C SER A 60 8.10 -0.59 16.37
N SER A 61 6.91 -1.20 16.29
CA SER A 61 6.65 -2.49 16.94
C SER A 61 7.48 -3.64 16.41
N ILE A 62 7.96 -3.57 15.17
CA ILE A 62 8.78 -4.65 14.61
C ILE A 62 10.12 -4.79 15.36
N SER A 63 10.59 -3.74 16.03
CA SER A 63 11.80 -3.80 16.87
C SER A 63 11.65 -4.68 18.11
N ARG A 64 10.42 -5.10 18.43
CA ARG A 64 10.09 -6.00 19.55
C ARG A 64 9.69 -7.40 19.09
N GLN A 65 9.85 -7.71 17.79
CA GLN A 65 9.50 -8.99 17.19
C GLN A 65 10.75 -9.66 16.59
N ASP A 66 10.89 -10.98 16.75
CA ASP A 66 11.97 -11.72 16.11
C ASP A 66 11.68 -11.94 14.62
N LEU A 67 12.09 -10.99 13.79
CA LEU A 67 11.83 -11.04 12.36
C LEU A 67 12.64 -12.12 11.61
N ASN A 68 13.57 -12.84 12.25
CA ASN A 68 14.22 -14.00 11.60
C ASN A 68 13.20 -15.08 11.24
N LYS A 69 12.08 -15.16 11.96
CA LYS A 69 11.00 -16.12 11.69
C LYS A 69 10.34 -15.91 10.32
N LEU A 70 10.53 -14.75 9.69
CA LEU A 70 10.05 -14.47 8.34
C LEU A 70 10.94 -15.07 7.24
N GLN A 71 12.10 -15.64 7.58
CA GLN A 71 12.97 -16.27 6.60
C GLN A 71 12.24 -17.43 5.92
N GLY A 72 12.18 -17.40 4.59
CA GLY A 72 11.49 -18.42 3.78
C GLY A 72 9.97 -18.20 3.64
N GLU A 73 9.39 -17.24 4.37
CA GLU A 73 7.99 -16.87 4.21
C GLU A 73 7.78 -15.94 3.00
N THR A 74 6.55 -15.91 2.49
CA THR A 74 6.19 -14.90 1.49
C THR A 74 5.91 -13.56 2.18
N VAL A 75 6.79 -12.59 1.97
CA VAL A 75 6.68 -11.25 2.56
C VAL A 75 6.37 -10.19 1.51
N ILE A 76 5.39 -9.33 1.80
CA ILE A 76 5.10 -8.09 1.09
C ILE A 76 5.61 -6.94 1.94
N SER A 77 6.68 -6.29 1.50
CA SER A 77 7.32 -5.19 2.22
C SER A 77 6.90 -3.83 1.65
N VAL A 78 7.04 -2.75 2.42
CA VAL A 78 6.62 -1.41 1.99
C VAL A 78 7.68 -0.34 2.26
N SER A 79 7.75 0.67 1.40
CA SER A 79 8.55 1.90 1.60
C SER A 79 9.96 1.60 2.17
N ASN A 80 10.37 2.26 3.26
CA ASN A 80 11.73 2.15 3.80
C ASN A 80 11.99 0.89 4.63
N THR A 81 11.12 -0.12 4.61
CA THR A 81 11.41 -1.39 5.30
C THR A 81 12.71 -2.04 4.81
N PHE A 82 13.18 -1.71 3.61
CA PHE A 82 14.46 -2.17 3.07
C PHE A 82 15.70 -1.74 3.87
N VAL A 83 15.58 -0.79 4.80
CA VAL A 83 16.69 -0.40 5.69
C VAL A 83 16.86 -1.34 6.89
N HIS A 84 15.90 -2.25 7.12
CA HIS A 84 15.97 -3.19 8.23
C HIS A 84 17.20 -4.13 8.09
N PRO A 85 17.99 -4.38 9.16
CA PRO A 85 19.19 -5.22 9.06
C PRO A 85 18.94 -6.64 8.54
N LEU A 86 17.77 -7.20 8.86
CA LEU A 86 17.36 -8.54 8.39
C LEU A 86 16.71 -8.53 7.00
N PHE A 87 16.63 -7.40 6.28
CA PHE A 87 15.85 -7.34 5.04
C PHE A 87 16.39 -8.30 3.96
N GLU A 88 17.70 -8.47 3.85
CA GLU A 88 18.31 -9.45 2.94
C GLU A 88 18.01 -10.90 3.34
N THR A 89 17.86 -11.17 4.64
CA THR A 89 17.52 -12.50 5.17
C THR A 89 16.03 -12.80 4.98
N ILE A 90 15.16 -11.82 5.25
CA ILE A 90 13.72 -11.90 5.02
C ILE A 90 13.43 -12.07 3.53
N ARG A 91 14.20 -11.37 2.68
CA ARG A 91 14.12 -11.40 1.21
C ARG A 91 12.67 -11.30 0.70
N PRO A 92 11.99 -10.15 0.90
CA PRO A 92 10.59 -10.02 0.51
C PRO A 92 10.34 -10.34 -0.96
N ARG A 93 9.24 -11.05 -1.24
CA ARG A 93 8.82 -11.39 -2.61
C ARG A 93 8.28 -10.16 -3.34
N TYR A 94 7.62 -9.26 -2.62
CA TYR A 94 7.06 -8.03 -3.16
C TYR A 94 7.54 -6.82 -2.36
N HIS A 95 7.70 -5.69 -3.04
CA HIS A 95 7.94 -4.39 -2.41
C HIS A 95 7.00 -3.34 -3.01
N VAL A 96 6.27 -2.64 -2.14
CA VAL A 96 5.21 -1.71 -2.51
C VAL A 96 5.61 -0.28 -2.15
N LEU A 97 5.47 0.65 -3.10
CA LEU A 97 5.70 2.07 -2.87
C LEU A 97 4.41 2.90 -2.93
N PRO A 98 4.31 3.99 -2.14
CA PRO A 98 3.29 5.00 -2.37
C PRO A 98 3.57 5.77 -3.69
N PRO A 99 2.61 6.55 -4.21
CA PRO A 99 2.91 7.51 -5.26
C PRO A 99 4.00 8.48 -4.79
N LEU A 100 5.07 8.61 -5.57
CA LEU A 100 6.19 9.45 -5.20
C LEU A 100 5.95 10.90 -5.62
N LEU A 101 5.82 11.13 -6.92
CA LEU A 101 5.71 12.49 -7.46
C LEU A 101 4.42 13.18 -7.02
N SER A 102 3.28 12.48 -7.06
CA SER A 102 1.98 13.09 -6.74
C SER A 102 1.71 13.25 -5.25
N SER A 103 2.40 12.50 -4.37
CA SER A 103 2.23 12.64 -2.91
C SER A 103 3.34 13.45 -2.25
N HIS A 104 4.53 13.49 -2.86
CA HIS A 104 5.73 14.00 -2.22
C HIS A 104 6.60 14.88 -3.15
N GLY A 105 6.18 15.16 -4.38
CA GLY A 105 6.94 15.98 -5.34
C GLY A 105 7.13 17.45 -4.94
N GLU A 106 6.31 17.97 -4.03
CA GLU A 106 6.51 19.29 -3.43
C GLU A 106 7.56 19.27 -2.30
N LEU A 107 7.82 18.09 -1.73
CA LEU A 107 8.75 17.90 -0.61
C LEU A 107 10.16 17.53 -1.08
N TYR A 108 10.27 16.82 -2.19
CA TYR A 108 11.53 16.30 -2.71
C TYR A 108 11.62 16.51 -4.21
N SER A 109 12.82 16.83 -4.68
CA SER A 109 13.09 16.89 -6.12
C SER A 109 13.12 15.49 -6.73
N THR A 110 12.89 15.42 -8.04
CA THR A 110 12.98 14.19 -8.84
C THR A 110 14.33 13.49 -8.64
N GLU A 111 15.43 14.23 -8.57
CA GLU A 111 16.78 13.68 -8.40
C GLU A 111 16.94 12.98 -7.04
N LYS A 112 16.34 13.53 -5.98
CA LYS A 112 16.33 12.87 -4.66
C LYS A 112 15.55 11.56 -4.68
N PHE A 113 14.39 11.53 -5.35
CA PHE A 113 13.66 10.27 -5.54
C PHE A 113 14.49 9.25 -6.31
N VAL A 114 15.11 9.64 -7.42
CA VAL A 114 15.94 8.74 -8.23
C VAL A 114 17.11 8.18 -7.41
N SER A 115 17.79 9.02 -6.62
CA SER A 115 18.88 8.57 -5.74
C SER A 115 18.40 7.53 -4.72
N TRP A 116 17.29 7.82 -4.03
CA TRP A 116 16.70 6.90 -3.06
C TRP A 116 16.22 5.59 -3.70
N LEU A 117 15.62 5.65 -4.90
CA LEU A 117 15.20 4.46 -5.64
C LEU A 117 16.39 3.58 -6.06
N ARG A 118 17.55 4.16 -6.36
CA ARG A 118 18.77 3.37 -6.66
C ARG A 118 19.28 2.61 -5.44
N GLU A 119 19.24 3.23 -4.26
CA GLU A 119 19.58 2.53 -3.01
C GLU A 119 18.59 1.40 -2.72
N MET A 120 17.30 1.69 -2.83
CA MET A 120 16.23 0.71 -2.65
C MET A 120 16.36 -0.47 -3.63
N GLU A 121 16.66 -0.21 -4.90
CA GLU A 121 16.86 -1.24 -5.93
C GLU A 121 17.94 -2.24 -5.53
N GLN A 122 19.06 -1.76 -4.96
CA GLN A 122 20.15 -2.62 -4.49
C GLN A 122 19.73 -3.49 -3.30
N LYS A 123 19.01 -2.91 -2.33
CA LYS A 123 18.63 -3.61 -1.08
C LYS A 123 17.43 -4.54 -1.24
N THR A 124 16.59 -4.32 -2.26
CA THR A 124 15.39 -5.14 -2.51
C THR A 124 15.64 -6.41 -3.32
N SER A 125 16.91 -6.77 -3.58
CA SER A 125 17.32 -8.07 -4.13
C SER A 125 16.60 -8.47 -5.41
N ASP A 126 15.69 -9.46 -5.40
CA ASP A 126 14.89 -10.03 -6.51
C ASP A 126 13.38 -9.69 -6.45
N ALA A 127 12.93 -8.95 -5.42
CA ALA A 127 11.54 -8.57 -5.20
C ALA A 127 10.82 -8.02 -6.45
N ALA A 128 9.55 -8.36 -6.61
CA ALA A 128 8.66 -7.73 -7.58
C ALA A 128 8.17 -6.37 -7.06
N MET A 129 8.27 -5.33 -7.88
CA MET A 129 7.91 -3.95 -7.53
C MET A 129 6.44 -3.69 -7.80
N VAL A 130 5.76 -3.02 -6.88
CA VAL A 130 4.40 -2.50 -7.07
C VAL A 130 4.44 -0.99 -6.94
N LEU A 131 4.35 -0.31 -8.10
CA LEU A 131 4.64 1.10 -8.24
C LEU A 131 3.44 1.85 -8.84
N HIS A 132 3.32 3.13 -8.51
CA HIS A 132 2.25 3.95 -9.06
C HIS A 132 2.54 4.34 -10.52
N ILE A 133 1.55 4.21 -11.40
CA ILE A 133 1.69 4.49 -12.84
C ILE A 133 2.12 5.93 -13.12
N GLY A 134 1.78 6.88 -12.27
CA GLY A 134 2.20 8.28 -12.40
C GLY A 134 3.71 8.50 -12.24
N ASP A 135 4.43 7.55 -11.65
CA ASP A 135 5.89 7.61 -11.47
C ASP A 135 6.64 6.91 -12.63
N ARG A 136 5.92 6.27 -13.56
CA ARG A 136 6.49 5.45 -14.65
C ARG A 136 7.50 6.20 -15.50
N ASN A 137 7.18 7.42 -15.93
CA ASN A 137 8.09 8.20 -16.79
C ASN A 137 9.43 8.46 -16.09
N MET A 138 9.41 8.82 -14.81
CA MET A 138 10.63 9.03 -14.03
C MET A 138 11.43 7.72 -13.91
N ILE A 139 10.76 6.61 -13.62
CA ILE A 139 11.38 5.29 -13.49
C ILE A 139 12.04 4.84 -14.80
N ASP A 140 11.30 4.89 -15.91
CA ASP A 140 11.74 4.44 -17.22
C ASP A 140 12.92 5.28 -17.73
N GLN A 141 12.84 6.61 -17.64
CA GLN A 141 13.88 7.54 -18.09
C GLN A 141 15.20 7.37 -17.33
N ASN A 142 15.14 6.98 -16.05
CA ASN A 142 16.33 6.78 -15.22
C ASN A 142 16.86 5.34 -15.23
N GLY A 143 16.20 4.45 -15.99
CA GLY A 143 16.58 3.05 -16.11
C GLY A 143 16.52 2.28 -14.80
N LEU A 144 15.61 2.66 -13.90
CA LEU A 144 15.39 2.00 -12.63
C LEU A 144 14.60 0.71 -12.85
N PHE A 145 14.92 -0.35 -12.11
CA PHE A 145 14.18 -1.60 -12.06
C PHE A 145 14.12 -2.39 -13.39
N ARG A 146 15.07 -2.19 -14.32
CA ARG A 146 15.05 -2.82 -15.66
C ARG A 146 15.05 -4.36 -15.65
N ASN A 147 15.64 -4.98 -14.62
CA ASN A 147 15.74 -6.43 -14.49
C ASN A 147 14.78 -6.98 -13.43
N ARG A 148 13.67 -6.27 -13.19
CA ARG A 148 12.68 -6.57 -12.15
C ARG A 148 11.33 -6.87 -12.78
N SER A 149 10.50 -7.65 -12.08
CA SER A 149 9.06 -7.60 -12.33
C SER A 149 8.52 -6.30 -11.75
N VAL A 150 7.90 -5.46 -12.58
CA VAL A 150 7.27 -4.20 -12.15
C VAL A 150 5.78 -4.25 -12.49
N HIS A 151 4.96 -4.13 -11.46
CA HIS A 151 3.51 -4.09 -11.55
C HIS A 151 3.02 -2.67 -11.29
N TRP A 152 2.33 -2.09 -12.27
CA TRP A 152 1.85 -0.72 -12.19
C TRP A 152 0.43 -0.68 -11.65
N VAL A 153 0.20 0.18 -10.65
CA VAL A 153 -1.12 0.42 -10.06
C VAL A 153 -1.53 1.87 -10.22
N ASP A 154 -2.83 2.14 -10.15
CA ASP A 154 -3.37 3.51 -10.18
C ASP A 154 -4.28 3.76 -8.99
N TYR A 155 -4.35 5.03 -8.58
CA TYR A 155 -5.19 5.47 -7.48
C TYR A 155 -6.29 6.41 -7.95
N ILE A 156 -7.54 5.98 -7.78
CA ILE A 156 -8.72 6.73 -8.22
C ILE A 156 -9.44 7.41 -7.06
N SER A 157 -10.10 8.53 -7.35
CA SER A 157 -10.97 9.21 -6.38
C SER A 157 -12.00 8.24 -5.79
N TRP A 158 -12.07 8.20 -4.46
CA TRP A 158 -13.00 7.36 -3.71
C TRP A 158 -14.12 8.20 -3.10
N ASN A 159 -15.36 7.76 -3.27
CA ASN A 159 -16.56 8.44 -2.79
C ASN A 159 -17.19 7.75 -1.55
N GLY A 160 -16.49 6.80 -0.93
CA GLY A 160 -17.01 6.00 0.17
C GLY A 160 -17.59 4.64 -0.25
N ASN A 161 -17.81 4.41 -1.56
CA ASN A 161 -18.32 3.15 -2.08
C ASN A 161 -17.20 2.24 -2.55
N PHE A 162 -17.43 0.93 -2.41
CA PHE A 162 -16.52 -0.11 -2.85
C PHE A 162 -17.15 -0.89 -4.00
N ASN A 163 -16.34 -1.25 -4.99
CA ASN A 163 -16.77 -2.08 -6.10
C ASN A 163 -16.13 -3.44 -5.96
N LEU A 164 -16.89 -4.51 -6.18
CA LEU A 164 -16.34 -5.85 -6.39
C LEU A 164 -16.30 -6.18 -7.89
N PRO A 165 -15.29 -6.94 -8.35
CA PRO A 165 -14.11 -7.43 -7.61
C PRO A 165 -13.07 -6.32 -7.33
N VAL A 166 -12.09 -6.61 -6.47
CA VAL A 166 -10.90 -5.75 -6.29
C VAL A 166 -10.16 -5.62 -7.61
N ASP A 167 -9.68 -4.42 -7.92
CA ASP A 167 -9.00 -4.10 -9.20
C ASP A 167 -7.74 -3.27 -8.92
N LEU A 168 -6.57 -3.90 -9.09
CA LEU A 168 -5.26 -3.22 -8.89
C LEU A 168 -5.00 -2.12 -9.92
N SER A 169 -5.69 -2.12 -11.06
CA SER A 169 -5.61 -1.04 -12.04
C SER A 169 -6.34 0.23 -11.60
N GLN A 170 -7.16 0.16 -10.54
CA GLN A 170 -8.03 1.25 -10.08
C GLN A 170 -8.28 1.18 -8.56
N ILE A 171 -7.21 1.25 -7.77
CA ILE A 171 -7.29 1.20 -6.30
C ILE A 171 -7.93 2.51 -5.78
N PRO A 172 -8.87 2.46 -4.81
CA PRO A 172 -9.34 3.67 -4.13
C PRO A 172 -8.17 4.49 -3.57
N LYS A 173 -8.23 5.82 -3.68
CA LYS A 173 -7.18 6.72 -3.19
C LYS A 173 -6.74 6.33 -1.77
N ILE A 174 -5.45 6.13 -1.61
CA ILE A 174 -4.82 5.74 -0.36
C ILE A 174 -4.37 6.96 0.46
N TRP A 175 -4.29 6.77 1.76
CA TRP A 175 -3.64 7.62 2.75
C TRP A 175 -2.35 7.00 3.28
N SER A 176 -2.17 5.68 3.14
CA SER A 176 -0.96 4.96 3.52
C SER A 176 -0.66 3.83 2.53
N VAL A 177 0.62 3.59 2.25
CA VAL A 177 1.07 2.47 1.40
C VAL A 177 0.60 1.09 1.92
N SER A 178 0.33 1.01 3.23
CA SER A 178 -0.27 -0.14 3.88
C SER A 178 -1.54 -0.63 3.17
N GLU A 179 -2.36 0.30 2.69
CA GLU A 179 -3.60 -0.01 1.99
C GLU A 179 -3.36 -0.72 0.67
N THR A 180 -2.35 -0.28 -0.09
CA THR A 180 -1.94 -0.95 -1.33
C THR A 180 -1.37 -2.33 -1.04
N ALA A 181 -0.55 -2.47 0.00
CA ALA A 181 0.05 -3.75 0.37
C ALA A 181 -0.99 -4.79 0.83
N VAL A 182 -1.97 -4.38 1.64
CA VAL A 182 -3.09 -5.26 2.05
C VAL A 182 -4.01 -5.55 0.86
N THR A 183 -4.29 -4.56 0.00
CA THR A 183 -5.07 -4.79 -1.23
C THR A 183 -4.38 -5.80 -2.15
N LEU A 184 -3.05 -5.69 -2.31
CA LEU A 184 -2.23 -6.63 -3.07
C LEU A 184 -2.30 -8.04 -2.47
N ALA A 185 -2.15 -8.18 -1.15
CA ALA A 185 -2.23 -9.48 -0.47
C ALA A 185 -3.59 -10.16 -0.72
N VAL A 186 -4.69 -9.41 -0.61
CA VAL A 186 -6.04 -9.92 -0.92
C VAL A 186 -6.16 -10.29 -2.39
N TYR A 187 -5.65 -9.47 -3.31
CA TYR A 187 -5.71 -9.71 -4.75
C TYR A 187 -4.90 -10.93 -5.20
N LEU A 188 -3.74 -11.15 -4.58
CA LEU A 188 -2.90 -12.34 -4.80
C LEU A 188 -3.55 -13.63 -4.28
N GLY A 189 -4.64 -13.54 -3.50
CA GLY A 189 -5.45 -14.69 -3.07
C GLY A 189 -4.92 -15.48 -1.88
N PHE A 190 -3.99 -14.92 -1.10
CA PHE A 190 -3.47 -15.58 0.11
C PHE A 190 -4.61 -16.05 1.03
N SER A 191 -4.46 -17.24 1.61
CA SER A 191 -5.42 -17.81 2.56
C SER A 191 -5.31 -17.21 3.95
N GLU A 192 -4.15 -16.70 4.34
CA GLU A 192 -3.92 -16.04 5.62
C GLU A 192 -2.95 -14.86 5.43
N ILE A 193 -3.32 -13.68 5.94
CA ILE A 193 -2.57 -12.44 5.76
C ILE A 193 -2.24 -11.86 7.13
N TYR A 194 -0.97 -11.88 7.51
CA TYR A 194 -0.49 -11.42 8.82
C TYR A 194 0.15 -10.03 8.70
N LEU A 195 -0.41 -9.05 9.41
CA LEU A 195 0.09 -7.66 9.41
C LEU A 195 1.07 -7.45 10.56
N ILE A 196 2.29 -6.99 10.25
CA ILE A 196 3.35 -6.64 11.21
C ILE A 196 3.92 -5.25 10.87
N GLY A 197 4.28 -4.44 11.86
CA GLY A 197 4.73 -3.06 11.66
C GLY A 197 3.67 -2.08 11.12
N PHE A 198 2.38 -2.39 11.25
CA PHE A 198 1.26 -1.49 10.92
C PHE A 198 0.65 -0.88 12.18
N ASP A 199 1.42 -0.03 12.84
CA ASP A 199 1.10 0.49 14.18
C ASP A 199 -0.08 1.47 14.20
N HIS A 200 -0.27 2.25 13.13
CA HIS A 200 -1.31 3.28 13.05
C HIS A 200 -1.36 4.21 14.28
N ASP A 201 -0.22 4.48 14.90
CA ASP A 201 -0.10 5.06 16.24
C ASP A 201 0.37 6.51 16.23
N TRP A 202 0.00 7.26 15.20
CA TRP A 202 0.42 8.65 14.99
C TRP A 202 0.18 9.59 16.19
N PHE A 203 -0.77 9.27 17.07
CA PHE A 203 -1.01 10.03 18.30
C PHE A 203 0.16 9.96 19.31
N ASN A 204 1.07 9.00 19.17
CA ASN A 204 2.30 8.89 19.96
C ASN A 204 3.44 9.79 19.43
N GLY A 205 3.27 10.40 18.25
CA GLY A 205 4.28 11.27 17.64
C GLY A 205 4.23 11.26 16.11
N LYS A 206 4.79 12.32 15.51
CA LYS A 206 5.01 12.35 14.05
C LYS A 206 6.19 11.42 13.70
N LEU A 207 6.04 10.64 12.62
CA LEU A 207 7.12 9.82 12.03
C LEU A 207 7.74 8.78 12.99
N VAL A 208 6.90 8.06 13.74
CA VAL A 208 7.32 6.94 14.59
C VAL A 208 7.56 5.71 13.71
N TYR A 209 8.84 5.33 13.56
CA TYR A 209 9.29 4.19 12.77
C TYR A 209 10.24 3.31 13.59
N PHE A 210 10.57 2.12 13.08
CA PHE A 210 11.61 1.25 13.68
C PHE A 210 13.03 1.80 13.53
N PHE A 211 13.23 2.77 12.64
CA PHE A 211 14.51 3.34 12.25
C PHE A 211 14.53 4.85 12.51
N ASP A 212 15.72 5.42 12.65
CA ASP A 212 15.91 6.86 12.83
C ASP A 212 15.79 7.55 11.47
N HIS A 213 14.59 8.05 11.15
CA HIS A 213 14.33 8.74 9.88
C HIS A 213 15.20 9.99 9.66
N THR A 214 15.84 10.53 10.70
CA THR A 214 16.76 11.67 10.57
C THR A 214 18.17 11.25 10.20
N LYS A 215 18.52 9.97 10.29
CA LYS A 215 19.86 9.43 9.96
C LYS A 215 19.83 8.43 8.82
N GLU A 216 18.78 7.64 8.75
CA GLU A 216 18.68 6.43 7.92
C GLU A 216 17.71 6.60 6.73
N HIS A 217 17.11 7.79 6.59
CA HIS A 217 16.25 8.12 5.45
C HIS A 217 16.97 9.08 4.50
N ALA A 218 17.22 8.66 3.26
CA ALA A 218 17.81 9.52 2.23
C ALA A 218 16.92 10.73 1.88
N MET A 219 15.61 10.62 2.15
CA MET A 219 14.63 11.67 1.90
C MET A 219 14.10 12.26 3.20
N LYS A 220 14.95 12.96 3.97
CA LYS A 220 14.55 13.57 5.25
C LYS A 220 13.50 14.66 4.97
N PRO A 221 12.28 14.56 5.51
CA PRO A 221 11.31 15.63 5.36
C PRO A 221 11.82 16.88 6.09
N ASP A 222 11.66 18.05 5.47
CA ASP A 222 11.79 19.31 6.20
C ASP A 222 10.73 19.34 7.29
N GLN A 223 11.13 19.61 8.53
CA GLN A 223 10.25 19.62 9.70
C GLN A 223 9.09 20.62 9.51
N ALA A 224 9.34 21.74 8.81
CA ALA A 224 8.32 22.75 8.49
C ALA A 224 7.17 22.20 7.62
N ASN A 225 7.44 21.13 6.85
CA ASN A 225 6.45 20.48 5.99
C ASN A 225 5.58 19.44 6.72
N LEU A 226 5.78 19.22 8.02
CA LEU A 226 4.98 18.25 8.80
C LEU A 226 3.86 18.92 9.62
N ASP A 227 3.76 20.25 9.61
CA ASP A 227 2.84 21.02 10.44
C ASP A 227 1.43 21.19 9.87
N PHE A 228 1.18 20.74 8.64
CA PHE A 228 -0.16 20.75 8.04
C PHE A 228 -1.11 19.68 8.61
N ALA A 229 -0.59 18.67 9.32
CA ALA A 229 -1.36 17.52 9.76
C ALA A 229 -1.68 17.61 11.26
N ASP A 230 -2.85 18.15 11.58
CA ASP A 230 -3.40 18.15 12.93
C ASP A 230 -4.09 16.81 13.29
N ALA A 231 -4.55 16.71 14.54
CA ALA A 231 -5.20 15.51 15.04
C ALA A 231 -6.50 15.19 14.28
N GLU A 232 -7.31 16.20 13.94
CA GLU A 232 -8.57 15.99 13.22
C GLU A 232 -8.31 15.38 11.84
N PHE A 233 -7.38 15.96 11.09
CA PHE A 233 -6.97 15.48 9.79
C PHE A 233 -6.51 14.02 9.85
N GLN A 234 -5.68 13.68 10.84
CA GLN A 234 -5.16 12.32 11.00
C GLN A 234 -6.24 11.33 11.41
N MET A 235 -7.16 11.71 12.28
CA MET A 235 -8.31 10.87 12.63
C MET A 235 -9.21 10.59 11.42
N ARG A 236 -9.48 11.61 10.58
CA ARG A 236 -10.26 11.43 9.34
C ARG A 236 -9.56 10.48 8.37
N ARG A 237 -8.23 10.60 8.21
CA ARG A 237 -7.44 9.69 7.38
C ARG A 237 -7.47 8.25 7.89
N HIS A 238 -7.31 8.04 9.19
CA HIS A 238 -7.37 6.69 9.78
C HIS A 238 -8.76 6.07 9.69
N ALA A 239 -9.82 6.87 9.85
CA ALA A 239 -11.18 6.41 9.60
C ALA A 239 -11.36 5.91 8.16
N ASP A 240 -10.82 6.63 7.16
CA ASP A 240 -10.84 6.20 5.77
C ASP A 240 -10.03 4.92 5.51
N ILE A 241 -8.82 4.82 6.09
CA ILE A 241 -7.99 3.60 6.02
C ILE A 241 -8.77 2.40 6.57
N PHE A 242 -9.35 2.54 7.77
CA PHE A 242 -10.06 1.45 8.42
C PHE A 242 -11.35 1.07 7.70
N ARG A 243 -12.03 2.02 7.05
CA ARG A 243 -13.15 1.70 6.16
C ARG A 243 -12.71 0.83 4.99
N LYS A 244 -11.56 1.12 4.37
CA LYS A 244 -10.98 0.32 3.29
C LYS A 244 -10.54 -1.07 3.78
N TYR A 245 -9.91 -1.15 4.94
CA TYR A 245 -9.59 -2.43 5.58
C TYR A 245 -10.82 -3.27 5.92
N LYS A 246 -11.89 -2.67 6.46
CA LYS A 246 -13.16 -3.37 6.72
C LYS A 246 -13.76 -3.93 5.44
N TYR A 247 -13.68 -3.19 4.35
CA TYR A 247 -14.07 -3.69 3.04
C TYR A 247 -13.22 -4.88 2.59
N LEU A 248 -11.89 -4.78 2.65
CA LEU A 248 -11.00 -5.89 2.29
C LEU A 248 -11.27 -7.14 3.15
N TYR A 249 -11.47 -6.96 4.45
CA TYR A 249 -11.82 -8.04 5.39
C TYR A 249 -13.21 -8.64 5.12
N SER A 250 -14.13 -7.87 4.55
CA SER A 250 -15.46 -8.36 4.17
C SER A 250 -15.44 -9.30 2.97
N ILE A 251 -14.40 -9.22 2.13
CA ILE A 251 -14.19 -10.13 0.99
C ILE A 251 -13.82 -11.52 1.51
N ARG A 252 -12.84 -11.58 2.42
CA ARG A 252 -12.40 -12.79 3.09
C ARG A 252 -11.92 -12.43 4.50
N LYS A 253 -12.44 -13.14 5.49
CA LYS A 253 -12.11 -12.93 6.91
C LYS A 253 -10.80 -13.61 7.29
N ASN A 254 -9.71 -13.23 6.64
CA ASN A 254 -8.42 -13.91 6.74
C ASN A 254 -7.22 -12.96 6.89
N ILE A 255 -7.48 -11.74 7.34
CA ILE A 255 -6.46 -10.75 7.66
C ILE A 255 -6.35 -10.68 9.17
N TYR A 256 -5.13 -10.76 9.69
CA TYR A 256 -4.81 -10.83 11.11
C TYR A 256 -3.81 -9.74 11.49
N ASN A 257 -4.02 -9.12 12.64
CA ASN A 257 -3.08 -8.17 13.23
C ASN A 257 -2.09 -8.94 14.11
N ALA A 258 -0.85 -9.07 13.65
CA ALA A 258 0.26 -9.70 14.36
C ALA A 258 1.30 -8.66 14.83
N ASN A 259 0.97 -7.37 14.85
CA ASN A 259 1.85 -6.33 15.38
C ASN A 259 2.12 -6.60 16.87
N GLU A 260 3.30 -6.28 17.39
CA GLU A 260 3.49 -6.35 18.84
C GLU A 260 2.89 -5.12 19.57
N ASN A 261 2.66 -3.99 18.86
CA ASN A 261 2.25 -2.72 19.49
C ASN A 261 1.02 -2.86 20.41
N PRO A 262 1.17 -2.70 21.74
CA PRO A 262 0.03 -2.72 22.66
C PRO A 262 -0.78 -1.41 22.60
N SER A 263 -0.21 -0.35 22.03
CA SER A 263 -0.75 1.01 22.00
C SER A 263 -1.24 1.41 20.61
N HIS A 264 -1.81 0.49 19.83
CA HIS A 264 -2.52 0.83 18.59
C HIS A 264 -4.04 0.86 18.81
N TYR A 265 -4.79 1.59 17.99
CA TYR A 265 -6.26 1.55 17.99
C TYR A 265 -6.84 0.90 16.73
N MET A 266 -6.02 0.20 15.94
CA MET A 266 -6.52 -0.61 14.82
C MET A 266 -7.23 -1.87 15.36
N ASP A 267 -8.56 -1.85 15.32
CA ASP A 267 -9.45 -2.93 15.77
C ASP A 267 -10.13 -3.69 14.61
N VAL A 268 -9.72 -3.40 13.37
CA VAL A 268 -10.36 -3.94 12.16
C VAL A 268 -10.16 -5.43 12.00
N PHE A 269 -8.99 -5.93 12.40
CA PHE A 269 -8.56 -7.31 12.20
C PHE A 269 -8.37 -8.02 13.55
N PRO A 270 -8.71 -9.31 13.67
CA PRO A 270 -8.43 -10.09 14.86
C PRO A 270 -6.94 -10.05 15.21
N LYS A 271 -6.64 -9.85 16.49
CA LYS A 271 -5.28 -9.92 17.02
C LYS A 271 -4.83 -11.38 17.11
N VAL A 272 -3.60 -11.64 16.72
CA VAL A 272 -2.90 -12.91 16.94
C VAL A 272 -1.53 -12.63 17.52
N ASP A 273 -1.02 -13.56 18.31
CA ASP A 273 0.37 -13.50 18.76
C ASP A 273 1.30 -13.86 17.59
N PHE A 274 2.36 -13.07 17.40
CA PHE A 274 3.28 -13.26 16.29
C PHE A 274 4.03 -14.59 16.39
N ASP A 275 4.44 -15.00 17.58
CA ASP A 275 5.22 -16.21 17.78
C ASP A 275 4.35 -17.46 17.61
N GLU A 276 3.10 -17.41 18.07
CA GLU A 276 2.15 -18.51 17.92
C GLU A 276 1.80 -18.84 16.45
N VAL A 277 1.87 -17.87 15.54
CA VAL A 277 1.60 -18.09 14.10
C VAL A 277 2.57 -19.08 13.47
N PHE A 278 3.79 -19.21 14.01
CA PHE A 278 4.80 -20.13 13.50
C PHE A 278 4.71 -21.53 14.10
N LEU A 279 3.89 -21.74 15.13
CA LEU A 279 3.70 -23.05 15.77
C LEU A 279 2.68 -23.94 15.04
N ARG A 280 1.87 -23.36 14.13
CA ARG A 280 0.72 -24.02 13.50
C ARG A 280 1.02 -24.62 12.10
N GLN A 281 2.26 -25.01 11.83
CA GLN A 281 2.66 -25.59 10.54
C GLN A 281 2.02 -26.96 10.28
#